data_AF-A0A7W1IBV5-F1
#
_entry.id   AF-A0A7W1IBV5-F1
#
_cell.length_a   1.000
_cell.length_b   1.000
_cell.length_c   1.000
_cell.angle_alpha   90.00
_cell.angle_beta   90.00
_cell.angle_gamma   90.00
#
_symmetry.space_group_name_H-M   'P 1'
#
loop_
_entity.id
_entity.type
_entity.pdbx_description
1 polymer ?
#
loop_
_entity_poly.entity_id
_entity_poly.type
_entity_poly.pdbx_seq_one_letter_code
_entity_poly.pdbx_strand_id
1 'polypeptide(L)' 'ARTVTPTGLAWLGAGGLAYTMGAIVFAGGRPDPVPGRFGTHEIWHLFVLLGSGCHFAFMAFYVAAL' A
#
# COMPACT_ATOMS: atom_id res chain seq x y z
N ALA A 1 29.61 -1.10 -2.83
CA ALA A 1 28.29 -0.95 -2.18
C ALA A 1 27.23 -1.48 -3.13
N ARG A 2 26.31 -2.35 -2.67
CA ARG A 2 25.14 -2.75 -3.46
C ARG A 2 24.08 -1.64 -3.36
N THR A 3 23.49 -1.28 -4.48
CA THR A 3 22.49 -0.22 -4.58
C THR A 3 21.15 -0.80 -5.01
N VAL A 4 20.07 -0.20 -4.51
CA VAL A 4 18.71 -0.56 -4.89
C VAL A 4 18.45 -0.07 -6.32
N THR A 5 17.88 -0.94 -7.16
CA THR A 5 17.55 -0.59 -8.55
C THR A 5 16.35 0.37 -8.60
N PRO A 6 16.19 1.16 -9.68
CA PRO A 6 15.03 2.04 -9.85
C PRO A 6 13.69 1.30 -9.76
N THR A 7 13.62 0.05 -10.23
CA THR A 7 12.43 -0.78 -10.12
C THR A 7 12.11 -1.13 -8.65
N GLY A 8 13.12 -1.38 -7.82
CA GLY A 8 12.92 -1.57 -6.37
C GLY A 8 12.36 -0.30 -5.71
N LEU A 9 12.90 0.87 -6.07
CA LEU A 9 12.36 2.14 -5.61
C LEU A 9 10.92 2.40 -6.07
N ALA A 10 10.55 1.94 -7.27
CA ALA A 10 9.17 2.02 -7.76
C ALA A 10 8.20 1.20 -6.89
N TRP A 11 8.58 0.00 -6.45
CA TRP A 11 7.77 -0.79 -5.49
C TRP A 11 7.60 -0.09 -4.15
N LEU A 12 8.68 0.50 -3.63
CA LEU A 12 8.63 1.26 -2.38
C LEU A 12 7.70 2.48 -2.50
N GLY A 13 7.83 3.24 -3.58
CA GLY A 13 6.98 4.39 -3.88
C GLY A 13 5.51 4.00 -4.06
N ALA A 14 5.24 2.94 -4.83
CA ALA A 14 3.88 2.42 -5.04
C ALA A 14 3.22 1.99 -3.72
N GLY A 15 3.97 1.33 -2.83
CA GLY A 15 3.46 0.96 -1.51
C GLY A 15 3.10 2.18 -0.66
N GLY A 16 3.95 3.22 -0.65
CA GLY A 16 3.67 4.48 0.04
C GLY A 16 2.44 5.21 -0.51
N LEU A 17 2.27 5.22 -1.84
CA LEU A 17 1.09 5.79 -2.49
C LEU A 17 -0.18 5.02 -2.11
N ALA A 18 -0.15 3.69 -2.11
CA ALA A 18 -1.27 2.86 -1.68
C ALA A 18 -1.71 3.17 -0.25
N TYR A 19 -0.76 3.25 0.69
CA TYR A 19 -1.04 3.65 2.07
C TYR A 19 -1.66 5.05 2.18
N THR A 20 -1.11 6.01 1.43
CA THR A 20 -1.58 7.40 1.45
C THR A 20 -3.01 7.50 0.91
N MET A 21 -3.31 6.82 -0.20
CA MET A 21 -4.66 6.77 -0.76
C MET A 21 -5.65 6.13 0.22
N GLY A 22 -5.26 5.01 0.85
CA GLY A 22 -6.08 4.39 1.90
C GLY A 22 -6.39 5.36 3.04
N ALA A 23 -5.39 6.10 3.53
CA ALA A 23 -5.57 7.07 4.60
C ALA A 23 -6.53 8.22 4.19
N ILE A 24 -6.44 8.71 2.95
CA ILE A 24 -7.36 9.71 2.40
C ILE A 24 -8.79 9.17 2.34
N VAL A 25 -8.97 7.93 1.86
CA VAL A 25 -10.29 7.27 1.81
C VAL A 25 -10.88 7.10 3.21
N PHE A 26 -10.06 6.68 4.17
CA PHE A 26 -10.48 6.52 5.56
C PHE A 26 -10.90 7.86 6.18
N ALA A 27 -10.06 8.89 6.04
CA ALA A 27 -10.31 10.23 6.58
C ALA A 27 -11.49 10.94 5.90
N GLY A 28 -11.70 10.70 4.61
CA GLY A 28 -12.80 11.29 3.85
C GLY A 28 -14.18 10.74 4.21
N GLY A 29 -14.27 9.63 4.96
CA GLY A 29 -15.55 9.02 5.35
C GLY A 29 -16.40 8.52 4.16
N ARG A 30 -15.83 8.49 2.96
CA ARG A 30 -16.41 7.96 1.72
C ARG A 30 -15.35 7.19 0.93
N PRO A 31 -15.73 6.14 0.19
CA PRO A 31 -17.10 5.69 -0.07
C PRO A 31 -17.65 4.73 1.00
N ASP A 32 -18.98 4.62 1.06
CA ASP A 32 -19.72 3.67 1.92
C ASP A 32 -20.56 2.72 1.03
N PRO A 33 -19.95 1.68 0.44
CA PRO A 33 -20.64 0.81 -0.51
C PRO A 33 -21.83 0.05 0.07
N VAL A 34 -21.74 -0.37 1.33
CA VAL A 34 -22.83 -1.06 2.06
C VAL A 34 -22.94 -0.48 3.47
N PRO A 35 -23.81 0.52 3.66
CA PRO A 35 -23.96 1.19 4.95
C PRO A 35 -24.20 0.20 6.10
N GLY A 36 -23.35 0.29 7.12
CA GLY A 36 -23.40 -0.57 8.31
C GLY A 36 -22.77 -1.96 8.17
N ARG A 37 -22.17 -2.31 7.02
CA ARG A 37 -21.45 -3.58 6.82
C ARG A 37 -20.12 -3.46 6.11
N PHE A 38 -19.99 -2.52 5.16
CA PHE A 38 -18.80 -2.35 4.35
C PHE A 38 -18.68 -0.89 3.93
N GLY A 39 -17.77 -0.17 4.58
CA GLY A 39 -17.53 1.25 4.39
C GLY A 39 -16.06 1.57 4.19
N THR A 40 -15.65 2.75 4.65
CA THR A 40 -14.28 3.24 4.43
C THR A 40 -13.21 2.45 5.16
N HIS A 41 -13.55 1.81 6.28
CA HIS A 41 -12.60 1.05 7.08
C HIS A 41 -12.14 -0.22 6.35
N GLU A 42 -13.07 -0.96 5.76
CA GLU A 42 -12.77 -2.17 5.01
C GLU A 42 -12.02 -1.84 3.72
N ILE A 43 -12.37 -0.72 3.07
CA ILE A 43 -11.64 -0.23 1.90
C ILE A 43 -10.22 0.19 2.29
N TRP A 44 -10.05 0.88 3.42
CA TRP A 44 -8.73 1.22 3.96
C TRP A 44 -7.88 -0.04 4.18
N HIS A 45 -8.47 -1.11 4.72
CA HIS A 45 -7.77 -2.39 4.85
C HIS A 45 -7.29 -2.96 3.51
N LEU A 46 -8.06 -2.82 2.42
CA LEU A 46 -7.60 -3.24 1.09
C LEU A 46 -6.36 -2.44 0.64
N PHE A 47 -6.34 -1.13 0.89
CA PHE A 47 -5.17 -0.29 0.61
C PHE A 47 -3.96 -0.65 1.47
N VAL A 48 -4.15 -0.96 2.75
CA VAL A 48 -3.10 -1.43 3.67
C VAL A 48 -2.51 -2.76 3.19
N LEU A 49 -3.36 -3.70 2.76
CA LEU A 49 -2.91 -4.98 2.20
C LEU A 49 -2.11 -4.77 0.91
N LEU A 50 -2.56 -3.90 0.01
CA LEU A 50 -1.84 -3.55 -1.22
C LEU A 50 -0.49 -2.91 -0.90
N GLY A 51 -0.45 -1.92 -0.02
CA GLY A 51 0.77 -1.23 0.40
C GLY A 51 1.78 -2.18 1.05
N SER A 52 1.29 -3.07 1.93
CA SER A 52 2.10 -4.13 2.55
C SER A 52 2.63 -5.11 1.52
N GLY A 53 1.82 -5.51 0.53
CA GLY A 53 2.24 -6.39 -0.56
C GLY A 53 3.36 -5.79 -1.41
N CYS A 54 3.25 -4.50 -1.75
CA CYS A 54 4.32 -3.77 -2.45
C CYS A 54 5.60 -3.70 -1.62
N HIS A 55 5.50 -3.39 -0.32
CA HIS A 55 6.65 -3.34 0.58
C HIS A 55 7.30 -4.72 0.76
N PHE A 56 6.49 -5.77 0.86
CA PHE A 56 6.98 -7.15 0.90
C PHE A 56 7.73 -7.51 -0.38
N ALA A 57 7.19 -7.20 -1.56
CA ALA A 57 7.87 -7.44 -2.84
C ALA A 57 9.19 -6.68 -2.95
N PHE A 58 9.22 -5.40 -2.50
CA PHE A 58 10.44 -4.63 -2.40
C PHE A 58 11.50 -5.34 -1.53
N MET A 59 11.12 -5.76 -0.33
CA MET A 59 12.04 -6.43 0.59
C MET A 59 12.50 -7.78 0.04
N ALA A 60 11.59 -8.63 -0.41
CA ALA A 60 11.88 -10.00 -0.85
C ALA A 60 12.75 -10.04 -2.12
N PHE A 61 12.47 -9.19 -3.11
CA PHE A 61 13.11 -9.28 -4.43
C PHE A 61 14.22 -8.26 -4.65
N TYR A 62 14.25 -7.15 -3.92
CA TYR A 62 15.19 -6.05 -4.17
C TYR A 62 16.09 -5.69 -2.98
N VAL A 63 15.85 -6.23 -1.78
CA VAL A 63 16.69 -5.98 -0.60
C VAL A 63 17.30 -7.25 -0.03
N ALA A 64 16.51 -8.28 0.23
CA ALA A 64 16.97 -9.52 0.88
C ALA A 64 18.00 -10.32 0.05
N ALA A 65 18.06 -10.09 -1.26
CA ALA A 65 19.03 -10.70 -2.17
C ALA A 65 20.28 -9.81 -2.42
N LEU A 66 20.27 -8.56 -1.95
CA LEU A 66 21.43 -7.67 -1.94
C LEU A 66 22.33 -7.96 -0.74
#